data_AF-A0A816J1K6-F1
#
_entry.id   AF-A0A816J1K6-F1
#
_cell.length_a   1.000
_cell.length_b   1.000
_cell.length_c   1.000
_cell.angle_alpha   90.00
_cell.angle_beta   90.00
_cell.angle_gamma   90.00
#
_symmetry.space_group_name_H-M   'P 1'
#
loop_
_entity.id
_entity.type
_entity.pdbx_description
1 polymer ?
#
loop_
_entity_poly.entity_id
_entity_poly.type
_entity_poly.pdbx_seq_one_letter_code
_entity_poly.pdbx_strand_id
1 'polypeptide(L)' 'MEVITHPTPRTVDEVFTDFRGRRAGLIKALTTDMVKFYQTCDPEKENLCLYGLPNETWEVNLPVEEVPPELPEPA' A
#
# COMPACT_ATOMS: atom_id res chain seq x y z
N MET A 1 4.04 16.25 3.36
CA MET A 1 3.52 14.89 3.15
C MET A 1 2.02 14.99 3.25
N GLU A 2 1.30 14.80 2.15
CA GLU A 2 -0.16 14.83 2.19
C GLU A 2 -0.62 13.57 2.93
N VAL A 3 -1.19 13.75 4.12
CA VAL A 3 -1.86 12.66 4.84
C VAL A 3 -3.09 12.33 4.00
N ILE A 4 -3.03 11.28 3.20
CA ILE A 4 -4.18 10.81 2.44
C ILE A 4 -5.14 10.20 3.46
N THR A 5 -6.09 11.01 3.94
CA THR A 5 -7.15 10.57 4.84
C THR A 5 -8.12 9.67 4.06
N HIS A 6 -7.80 8.38 4.02
CA HIS A 6 -8.70 7.39 3.46
C HIS A 6 -9.91 7.26 4.41
N PRO A 7 -11.14 7.43 3.92
CA PRO A 7 -12.32 7.27 4.77
C PRO A 7 -12.35 5.86 5.35
N THR A 8 -12.41 5.75 6.68
CA THR A 8 -12.46 4.45 7.37
C THR A 8 -13.74 3.71 6.97
N PRO A 9 -13.66 2.53 6.34
CA PRO A 9 -14.84 1.75 5.97
C PRO A 9 -15.57 1.25 7.23
N ARG A 10 -16.91 1.31 7.22
CA ARG A 10 -17.76 1.01 8.39
C ARG A 10 -18.74 -0.13 8.15
N THR A 11 -18.95 -0.53 6.89
CA THR A 11 -19.78 -1.69 6.52
C THR A 11 -18.95 -2.82 5.92
N VAL A 12 -19.50 -4.04 5.89
CA VAL A 12 -18.84 -5.20 5.28
C VAL A 12 -18.53 -4.94 3.80
N ASP A 13 -19.47 -4.33 3.07
CA ASP A 13 -19.30 -4.04 1.65
C ASP A 13 -18.21 -2.99 1.41
N GLU A 14 -18.13 -1.96 2.25
CA GLU A 14 -17.06 -0.96 2.21
C GLU A 14 -15.69 -1.59 2.51
N VAL A 15 -15.61 -2.44 3.53
CA VAL A 15 -14.37 -3.15 3.89
C VAL A 15 -13.92 -4.07 2.75
N PHE A 16 -14.85 -4.81 2.16
CA PHE A 16 -14.52 -5.71 1.05
C PHE A 16 -14.11 -4.94 -0.21
N THR A 17 -14.73 -3.79 -0.47
CA THR A 17 -14.37 -2.90 -1.58
C THR A 17 -12.96 -2.33 -1.39
N ASP A 18 -12.63 -1.85 -0.19
CA ASP A 18 -11.28 -1.39 0.18
C ASP A 18 -10.24 -2.51 -0.02
N PHE A 19 -10.51 -3.71 0.51
CA PHE A 19 -9.65 -4.89 0.32
C PHE A 19 -9.41 -5.19 -1.16
N ARG A 20 -10.47 -5.20 -1.97
CA ARG A 20 -10.36 -5.47 -3.42
C ARG A 20 -9.50 -4.43 -4.12
N GLY A 21 -9.68 -3.16 -3.77
CA GLY A 21 -8.89 -2.05 -4.32
C GLY A 21 -7.40 -2.22 -4.03
N ARG A 22 -7.05 -2.42 -2.74
CA ARG A 22 -5.66 -2.64 -2.32
C ARG A 22 -5.05 -3.87 -3.00
N ARG A 23 -5.80 -4.97 -3.08
CA ARG A 23 -5.37 -6.20 -3.76
C ARG A 23 -5.10 -5.97 -5.24
N ALA A 24 -5.92 -5.17 -5.93
CA ALA A 24 -5.70 -4.84 -7.34
C ALA A 24 -4.38 -4.05 -7.53
N GLY A 25 -4.11 -3.08 -6.65
CA GLY A 25 -2.84 -2.35 -6.64
C GLY A 25 -1.62 -3.26 -6.46
N LEU A 26 -1.68 -4.19 -5.49
CA LEU A 26 -0.61 -5.17 -5.26
C LEU A 26 -0.41 -6.11 -6.46
N ILE A 27 -1.48 -6.62 -7.05
CA ILE A 27 -1.39 -7.45 -8.26
C ILE A 27 -0.75 -6.66 -9.39
N LYS A 28 -1.13 -5.40 -9.58
CA LYS A 28 -0.55 -4.53 -10.61
C LYS A 28 0.96 -4.37 -10.41
N ALA A 29 1.41 -4.08 -9.19
CA ALA A 29 2.82 -3.96 -8.84
C ALA A 29 3.61 -5.24 -9.18
N LEU A 30 3.05 -6.40 -8.84
CA LEU A 30 3.70 -7.70 -8.98
C LEU A 30 3.54 -8.33 -10.38
N THR A 31 2.81 -7.68 -11.29
CA THR A 31 2.58 -8.19 -12.66
C THR A 31 2.84 -7.12 -13.71
N THR A 32 1.88 -6.22 -13.92
CA THR A 32 1.88 -5.22 -15.00
C THR A 32 3.03 -4.23 -14.84
N ASP A 33 3.30 -3.80 -13.61
CA ASP A 33 4.29 -2.78 -13.30
C ASP A 33 5.58 -3.40 -12.70
N MET A 34 5.82 -4.71 -12.89
CA MET A 34 6.92 -5.43 -12.24
C MET A 34 8.29 -4.76 -12.41
N VAL A 35 8.59 -4.25 -13.60
CA VAL A 35 9.88 -3.57 -13.88
C VAL A 35 9.99 -2.27 -13.07
N LYS A 36 8.91 -1.49 -13.01
CA LYS A 36 8.86 -0.26 -12.21
C LYS A 36 8.99 -0.59 -10.73
N PHE A 37 8.25 -1.59 -10.25
CA PHE A 37 8.34 -2.07 -8.87
C PHE A 37 9.78 -2.47 -8.51
N TYR A 38 10.41 -3.33 -9.31
CA TYR A 38 11.78 -3.77 -9.08
C TYR A 38 12.79 -2.61 -9.03
N GLN A 39 12.67 -1.63 -9.93
CA GLN A 39 13.53 -0.44 -9.92
C GLN A 39 13.33 0.46 -8.70
N THR A 40 12.17 0.39 -8.04
CA THR A 40 11.86 1.20 -6.86
C THR A 40 12.39 0.53 -5.56
N CYS A 41 12.63 -0.79 -5.60
CA CYS A 41 13.21 -1.58 -4.51
C CYS A 41 14.74 -1.48 -4.47
N ASP A 42 15.25 -0.28 -4.23
CA ASP A 42 16.69 -0.01 -4.10
C ASP A 42 17.28 -0.72 -2.86
N PRO A 43 18.23 -1.67 -3.01
CA PRO A 43 18.84 -2.39 -1.89
C PRO A 43 19.60 -1.49 -0.90
N GLU A 44 20.00 -0.29 -1.32
CA GLU A 44 20.68 0.69 -0.45
C GLU A 44 19.69 1.43 0.48
N LYS A 45 18.38 1.27 0.25
CA LYS A 45 17.33 1.79 1.15
C LYS A 45 16.88 0.69 2.10
N GLU A 46 17.03 0.92 3.40
CA GLU A 46 16.61 -0.03 4.42
C GLU A 46 15.08 -0.08 4.57
N ASN A 47 14.54 -1.29 4.81
CA ASN A 47 13.15 -1.53 5.25
C ASN A 47 12.04 -0.97 4.35
N LEU A 48 12.17 -1.05 3.02
CA LEU A 48 11.07 -0.66 2.13
C LEU A 48 9.88 -1.64 2.21
N CYS A 49 8.66 -1.12 2.26
CA CYS A 49 7.42 -1.90 2.22
C CYS A 49 6.62 -1.59 0.94
N LEU A 50 5.92 -2.58 0.42
CA LEU A 50 4.96 -2.44 -0.68
C LEU A 50 3.54 -2.24 -0.11
N TYR A 51 2.94 -1.09 -0.39
CA TYR A 51 1.59 -0.75 0.02
C TYR A 51 0.62 -0.84 -1.15
N GLY A 52 -0.53 -1.50 -0.93
CA GLY A 52 -1.69 -1.42 -1.81
C GLY A 52 -2.66 -0.36 -1.31
N LEU A 53 -3.15 0.50 -2.22
CA LEU A 53 -4.08 1.57 -1.91
C LEU A 53 -5.50 1.26 -2.41
N PRO A 54 -6.56 1.80 -1.76
CA PRO A 54 -7.95 1.50 -2.12
C PRO A 54 -8.35 1.95 -3.54
N ASN A 55 -7.61 2.89 -4.11
CA ASN A 55 -7.79 3.38 -5.48
C ASN A 55 -7.10 2.50 -6.55
N GLU A 56 -6.75 1.25 -6.21
CA GLU A 56 -6.11 0.27 -7.11
C GLU A 56 -4.68 0.66 -7.54
N THR A 57 -4.03 1.56 -6.79
CA THR A 57 -2.62 1.91 -6.98
C THR A 57 -1.74 1.29 -5.91
N TRP A 58 -0.43 1.42 -6.08
CA TRP A 58 0.58 0.88 -5.18
C TRP A 58 1.70 1.88 -4.95
N GLU A 59 2.36 1.78 -3.80
CA GLU A 59 3.48 2.62 -3.39
C GLU A 59 4.56 1.77 -2.72
N VAL A 60 5.83 2.13 -2.92
CA VAL A 60 6.96 1.60 -2.15
C VAL A 60 7.49 2.73 -1.27
N ASN A 61 7.40 2.56 0.04
CA ASN A 61 7.78 3.58 1.00
C ASN A 61 8.35 2.93 2.27
N LEU A 62 9.00 3.73 3.11
CA LEU A 62 9.42 3.30 4.45
C LEU A 62 8.18 3.06 5.33
N PRO A 63 8.23 2.11 6.28
CA PRO A 63 7.21 1.97 7.30
C PRO A 63 7.06 3.28 8.08
N VAL A 64 5.82 3.59 8.43
CA VAL A 64 5.47 4.82 9.15
C VAL A 64 5.99 4.70 10.59
N GLU A 65 6.76 5.67 11.07
CA GLU A 65 7.30 5.67 12.44
C GLU A 65 6.27 6.01 13.54
N GLU A 66 4.99 6.22 13.19
CA GLU A 66 3.97 6.65 14.16
C GLU A 66 3.58 5.51 15.12
N VAL A 67 3.63 5.82 16.42
CA VAL A 67 3.22 4.91 17.50
C VAL A 67 1.98 5.49 18.20
N PRO A 68 0.79 4.87 18.09
CA PRO A 68 0.46 3.65 17.35
C PRO A 68 0.04 3.93 15.89
N PRO A 69 0.35 3.01 14.95
CA PRO A 69 -0.04 3.17 13.55
C PRO A 69 -1.55 2.97 13.36
N GLU A 70 -2.16 3.73 12.43
CA GLU A 70 -3.61 3.62 12.13
C GLU A 70 -3.97 2.31 11.40
N LEU A 71 -3.06 1.76 10.60
CA LEU A 71 -3.25 0.52 9.84
C LEU A 71 -2.15 -0.49 10.15
N PRO A 72 -2.42 -1.81 10.05
CA PRO A 72 -1.39 -2.84 10.18
C PRO A 72 -0.27 -2.66 9.14
N GLU A 73 0.99 -2.81 9.58
CA GLU A 73 2.16 -2.71 8.70
C GLU A 73 2.33 -3.96 7.80
N PRO A 74 2.77 -3.79 6.53
CA PRO A 74 3.18 -4.90 5.67
C PRO A 74 4.43 -5.64 6.19
N ALA A 75 4.66 -6.84 5.66
CA ALA A 75 5.81 -7.69 6.00
C ALA A 75 7.07 -7.39 5.18
#